data_AF-N1W4F6-F1
#
_entry.id   AF-N1W4F6-F1
#
_cell.length_a   1.000
_cell.length_b   1.000
_cell.length_c   1.000
_cell.angle_alpha   90.00
_cell.angle_beta   90.00
_cell.angle_gamma   90.00
#
_symmetry.space_group_name_H-M   'P 1'
#
loop_
_entity.id
_entity.type
_entity.pdbx_description
1 polymer ?
#
loop_
_entity_poly.entity_id
_entity_poly.type
_entity_poly.pdbx_seq_one_letter_code
_entity_poly.pdbx_strand_id
1 'polypeptide(L)' 'MGIYADLKLLKWFQTEYPKHCKTKLDMGKSCIRFKKKEEIPWNLIGELAKKISPKNWIALYEKNLKETKSNQKNSPK' A
#
# COMPACT_ATOMS: atom_id res chain seq x y z
N MET A 1 6.23 2.30 3.32
CA MET A 1 5.66 1.02 3.81
C MET A 1 4.25 1.27 4.28
N GLY A 2 3.28 0.60 3.67
CA GLY A 2 1.83 0.71 3.89
C GLY A 2 1.19 -0.35 3.00
N ILE A 3 0.20 0.01 2.20
CA ILE A 3 -0.31 -0.85 1.10
C ILE A 3 0.81 -1.39 0.18
N TYR A 4 1.87 -0.60 -0.04
CA TYR A 4 3.03 -0.98 -0.86
C TYR A 4 3.84 -2.16 -0.31
N ALA A 5 3.74 -2.44 0.99
CA ALA A 5 4.46 -3.55 1.62
C ALA A 5 3.82 -4.91 1.29
N ASP A 6 2.56 -4.92 0.85
CA ASP A 6 1.83 -6.10 0.42
C ASP A 6 1.46 -5.95 -1.06
N LEU A 7 2.23 -6.62 -1.93
CA LEU A 7 2.01 -6.60 -3.37
C LEU A 7 0.64 -7.14 -3.79
N LYS A 8 0.05 -8.07 -3.01
CA LYS A 8 -1.28 -8.61 -3.31
C LYS A 8 -2.34 -7.55 -3.02
N LEU A 9 -2.21 -6.86 -1.88
CA LEU A 9 -3.13 -5.79 -1.53
C LEU A 9 -3.01 -4.60 -2.49
N LEU A 10 -1.79 -4.24 -2.88
CA LEU A 10 -1.53 -3.20 -3.87
C LEU A 10 -2.21 -3.53 -5.22
N LYS A 11 -2.03 -4.75 -5.72
CA LYS A 11 -2.67 -5.21 -6.97
C LYS A 11 -4.19 -5.15 -6.86
N TRP A 12 -4.75 -5.64 -5.75
CA TRP A 12 -6.20 -5.57 -5.52
C TRP A 12 -6.69 -4.12 -5.57
N PHE A 13 -6.02 -3.19 -4.88
CA PHE A 13 -6.42 -1.79 -4.88
C PHE A 13 -6.32 -1.15 -6.26
N GLN A 14 -5.28 -1.46 -7.04
CA GLN A 14 -5.16 -0.97 -8.43
C GLN A 14 -6.27 -1.47 -9.34
N THR A 15 -6.73 -2.71 -9.15
CA THR A 15 -7.86 -3.29 -9.91
C THR A 15 -9.21 -2.72 -9.45
N GLU A 16 -9.35 -2.45 -8.16
CA GLU A 16 -10.61 -1.99 -7.58
C GLU A 16 -10.82 -0.48 -7.79
N TYR A 17 -9.76 0.32 -7.73
CA TYR A 17 -9.80 1.78 -7.88
C TYR A 17 -10.61 2.29 -9.10
N PRO A 18 -10.40 1.81 -10.35
CA PRO A 18 -11.15 2.31 -11.51
C PRO A 18 -12.64 1.99 -11.48
N LYS A 19 -13.11 1.08 -10.62
CA LYS A 19 -14.54 0.79 -10.45
C LYS A 19 -15.25 1.83 -9.58
N HIS A 20 -14.51 2.46 -8.66
CA HIS A 20 -15.04 3.45 -7.71
C HIS A 20 -14.70 4.89 -8.12
N CYS A 21 -13.60 5.08 -8.86
CA CYS A 21 -13.11 6.39 -9.29
C CYS A 21 -13.09 6.51 -10.81
N LYS A 22 -13.58 7.64 -11.33
CA LYS A 22 -13.46 7.99 -12.75
C LYS A 22 -12.05 8.50 -13.12
N THR A 23 -11.32 9.00 -12.13
CA THR A 23 -9.98 9.55 -12.33
C THR A 23 -8.91 8.47 -12.31
N LYS A 24 -7.78 8.75 -12.96
CA LYS A 24 -6.62 7.86 -12.93
C LYS A 24 -6.04 7.84 -11.52
N LEU A 25 -5.69 6.63 -11.06
CA LEU A 25 -4.97 6.42 -9.80
C LEU A 25 -3.61 7.14 -9.84
N ASP A 26 -3.44 8.14 -8.98
CA ASP A 26 -2.19 8.89 -8.84
C ASP A 26 -1.42 8.43 -7.59
N MET A 27 -0.31 7.73 -7.81
CA MET A 27 0.52 7.16 -6.75
C MET A 27 1.97 7.63 -6.85
N GLY A 28 2.53 8.08 -5.73
CA GLY A 28 3.95 8.31 -5.55
C GLY A 28 4.69 7.12 -4.93
N LYS A 29 5.95 7.34 -4.55
CA LYS A 29 6.82 6.32 -3.91
C LYS A 29 6.24 5.75 -2.60
N SER A 30 5.34 6.47 -1.92
CA SER A 30 4.74 6.03 -0.66
C SER A 30 3.36 6.64 -0.35
N CYS A 31 2.73 7.32 -1.31
CA CYS A 31 1.45 7.99 -1.09
C CYS A 31 0.50 7.85 -2.29
N ILE A 32 -0.80 7.84 -2.01
CA ILE A 32 -1.88 8.00 -3.00
C ILE A 32 -2.33 9.46 -2.91
N ARG A 33 -2.42 10.15 -4.05
CA ARG A 33 -2.80 11.56 -4.12
C ARG A 33 -4.20 11.71 -4.69
N PHE A 34 -5.03 12.49 -4.00
CA PHE A 34 -6.35 12.89 -4.47
C PHE A 34 -6.33 14.39 -4.78
N LYS A 35 -6.77 14.77 -5.98
CA LYS A 35 -6.77 16.18 -6.42
C LYS A 35 -8.01 16.94 -5.97
N LYS A 36 -9.16 16.28 -5.99
CA LYS A 36 -10.45 16.83 -5.59
C LYS A 36 -10.98 16.06 -4.39
N LYS A 37 -11.61 16.77 -3.45
CA LYS A 37 -12.15 16.16 -2.23
C LYS A 37 -13.42 15.36 -2.50
N GLU A 38 -14.23 15.78 -3.46
CA GLU A 38 -15.50 15.11 -3.80
C GLU A 38 -15.27 13.76 -4.51
N GLU A 39 -14.10 13.56 -5.11
CA GLU A 39 -13.75 12.33 -5.84
C GLU A 39 -13.02 11.30 -4.95
N ILE A 40 -12.86 11.56 -3.65
CA ILE A 40 -12.21 10.61 -2.73
C ILE A 40 -13.15 9.42 -2.50
N PRO A 41 -12.74 8.17 -2.84
CA PRO A 41 -13.58 7.00 -2.68
C PRO A 41 -13.53 6.51 -1.22
N TRP A 42 -14.27 7.18 -0.33
CA TRP A 42 -14.30 6.86 1.09
C TRP A 42 -14.66 5.40 1.39
N ASN A 43 -15.61 4.85 0.64
CA ASN A 43 -16.01 3.44 0.77
C ASN A 43 -14.84 2.49 0.47
N LEU A 44 -14.13 2.72 -0.63
CA LEU A 44 -12.97 1.91 -1.02
C LEU A 44 -11.83 2.01 0.00
N ILE A 45 -11.58 3.22 0.53
CA ILE A 45 -10.59 3.42 1.60
C ILE A 45 -11.01 2.67 2.88
N GLY A 46 -12.31 2.67 3.21
CA GLY A 46 -12.85 1.90 4.32
C GLY A 46 -12.64 0.39 4.15
N GLU A 47 -12.83 -0.14 2.94
CA GLU A 47 -12.52 -1.55 2.65
C GLU A 47 -11.02 -1.85 2.74
N LEU A 48 -10.19 -0.95 2.22
CA LEU A 48 -8.73 -1.08 2.30
C LEU A 48 -8.28 -1.17 3.77
N ALA A 49 -8.80 -0.31 4.64
CA ALA A 49 -8.46 -0.29 6.06
C ALA A 49 -8.85 -1.60 6.78
N LYS A 50 -9.94 -2.25 6.35
CA LYS A 50 -10.39 -3.54 6.91
C LYS A 50 -9.55 -4.73 6.45
N LYS A 51 -8.83 -4.62 5.34
CA LYS A 51 -8.04 -5.73 4.77
C LYS A 51 -6.74 -6.01 5.51
N ILE A 52 -6.22 -5.03 6.26
CA ILE A 52 -5.01 -5.20 7.08
C ILE A 52 -5.40 -5.17 8.55
N SER A 53 -5.18 -6.28 9.26
CA SER A 53 -5.23 -6.27 10.72
C SER A 53 -3.92 -5.72 11.31
N PRO A 54 -3.95 -5.11 12.51
CA PRO A 54 -2.74 -4.64 13.17
C PRO A 54 -1.68 -5.74 13.35
N LYS A 55 -2.11 -6.96 13.67
CA LYS A 55 -1.20 -8.11 13.83
C LYS A 55 -0.52 -8.50 12.51
N ASN A 56 -1.27 -8.53 11.41
CA ASN A 56 -0.71 -8.82 10.09
C ASN A 56 0.25 -7.72 9.65
N TRP A 57 -0.07 -6.46 9.96
CA TRP A 57 0.80 -5.32 9.68
C TRP A 57 2.15 -5.43 10.41
N ILE A 58 2.13 -5.73 11.72
CA ILE A 58 3.34 -5.91 12.52
C ILE A 58 4.21 -7.03 11.95
N ALA A 59 3.62 -8.20 11.68
CA ALA A 59 4.37 -9.34 11.13
C ALA A 59 5.01 -9.02 9.77
N LEU A 60 4.29 -8.34 8.87
CA LEU A 60 4.81 -7.91 7.57
C LEU A 60 5.94 -6.89 7.73
N TYR A 61 5.75 -5.92 8.63
CA TYR A 61 6.75 -4.89 8.90
C TYR A 61 8.05 -5.48 9.44
N GLU A 62 7.97 -6.37 10.44
CA GLU A 62 9.13 -7.04 11.02
C GLU A 62 9.87 -7.92 10.00
N LYS A 63 9.12 -8.63 9.14
CA LYS A 63 9.70 -9.43 8.06
C LYS A 63 10.53 -8.55 7.12
N ASN A 64 9.94 -7.46 6.62
CA ASN A 64 10.61 -6.55 5.69
C ASN A 64 11.81 -5.85 6.34
N LEU A 65 11.74 -5.57 7.64
CA LEU A 65 12.87 -5.02 8.40
C LEU A 65 14.03 -6.01 8.52
N LYS A 66 13.76 -7.31 8.74
CA LYS A 66 14.79 -8.37 8.81
C LYS A 66 15.46 -8.60 7.46
N GLU A 67 14.70 -8.60 6.36
CA GLU A 67 15.25 -8.70 5.00
C GLU A 67 16.19 -7.53 4.66
N THR A 68 15.89 -6.33 5.17
CA THR A 68 16.75 -5.16 5.00
C THR A 68 18.11 -5.35 5.71
N LYS A 69 18.15 -6.05 6.85
CA LYS A 69 19.39 -6.36 7.57
C LYS A 69 20.24 -7.45 6.88
N SER A 70 19.64 -8.40 6.17
CA SER A 70 20.39 -9.39 5.39
C SER A 70 21.00 -8.78 4.11
N ASN A 71 20.32 -7.82 3.48
CA ASN A 71 20.84 -7.16 2.27
C ASN A 71 21.99 -6.18 2.51
N GLN A 72 22.15 -5.66 3.73
CA GLN A 72 23.32 -4.81 4.07
C GLN A 72 24.63 -5.60 4.21
N LYS A 73 24.58 -6.94 4.36
CA LYS A 73 25.80 -7.77 4.43
C LYS A 73 26.45 -8.05 3.06
N ASN A 74 25.75 -7.80 1.95
CA ASN A 74 26.20 -8.13 0.59
C ASN A 74 26.40 -6.92 -0.33
N SER A 75 26.54 -5.71 0.22
CA SER A 75 26.91 -4.55 -0.60
C SER A 75 28.44 -4.45 -0.65
N PRO A 76 29.09 -4.51 -1.83
CA PRO A 76 30.52 -4.27 -1.93
C PRO A 76 30.80 -2.83 -1.48
N LYS A 77 31.82 -2.68 -0.62
CA LYS A 77 32.37 -1.38 -0.22
C LYS A 77 32.85 -0.58 -1.42
#